data_AF-A0A817HHA2-F1
#
_entry.id   AF-A0A817HHA2-F1
#
_cell.length_a   1.000
_cell.length_b   1.000
_cell.length_c   1.000
_cell.angle_alpha   90.00
_cell.angle_beta   90.00
_cell.angle_gamma   90.00
#
_symmetry.space_group_name_H-M   'P 1'
#
loop_
_entity.id
_entity.type
_entity.pdbx_description
1 polymer ?
#
loop_
_entity_poly.entity_id
_entity_poly.type
_entity_poly.pdbx_seq_one_letter_code
_entity_poly.pdbx_strand_id
1 'polypeptide(L)'
;MQRINPHYQLDYRTMLQLADTTARQYRIVIGSETLPTLLLRVADRNHSFRNNQEFTSRFNNLPDKKNSTYTGKIIVNLNARRIDIEAINIHPMTGEHEKVVYQEFLTDSETTMQELLERLTVYGKSRNVQLLQLIDLNLLSAESAYDEKEKFEILKERLDECAAYRRSMIVYDLDSLIGINKSEGNSSMGRSTNLSLINHNVYTYIKDKFQSAYIQSSTSNNNNENKDIVVNEEKWSVMVIRDPFLLRQFCDDVTFTRPIGEIEEEEAQIRRAEQPIKCVQCNDFYLEQDNKMGVCVHHDGFVYDNHSLTLTQWGQQAAIAQLLKEEAEAIQQSKRTVMTPEEKERLEREKQRFKYICCNQTVQASGMIGGCKRGKHSSADVTLIQWEYSCDHNKEYQDKRLSLLQNRI
;
A
#
# COMPACT_ATOMS: atom_id res chain seq x y z
N MET A 1 -12.55 55.91 -1.03
CA MET A 1 -12.05 56.08 0.35
C MET A 1 -10.53 56.13 0.33
N GLN A 2 -9.92 57.30 0.47
CA GLN A 2 -8.48 57.43 0.70
C GLN A 2 -8.17 57.06 2.16
N ARG A 3 -7.21 56.18 2.40
CA ARG A 3 -6.77 55.82 3.76
C ARG A 3 -6.14 57.06 4.41
N ILE A 4 -6.58 57.38 5.63
CA ILE A 4 -6.28 58.63 6.36
C ILE A 4 -4.82 58.72 6.86
N ASN A 5 -4.02 57.65 6.78
CA ASN A 5 -2.61 57.73 7.17
C ASN A 5 -1.74 56.67 6.45
N PRO A 6 -0.89 57.05 5.48
CA PRO A 6 -0.06 56.09 4.72
C PRO A 6 1.12 55.52 5.53
N HIS A 7 1.43 56.07 6.72
CA HIS A 7 2.59 55.70 7.52
C HIS A 7 2.29 54.78 8.72
N TYR A 8 1.02 54.52 9.03
CA TYR A 8 0.63 53.49 10.01
C TYR A 8 0.45 52.15 9.29
N GLN A 9 1.57 51.54 8.88
CA GLN A 9 1.60 50.13 8.53
C GLN A 9 2.22 49.40 9.71
N LEU A 10 1.37 48.69 10.47
CA LEU A 10 1.86 47.71 11.42
C LEU A 10 2.66 46.67 10.63
N ASP A 11 3.84 46.32 11.14
CA ASP A 11 4.61 45.25 10.52
C ASP A 11 3.81 43.92 10.60
N TYR A 12 4.10 43.01 9.68
CA TYR A 12 3.37 41.74 9.57
C TYR A 12 3.37 40.93 10.88
N ARG A 13 4.47 40.99 11.62
CA ARG A 13 4.66 40.27 12.87
C ARG A 13 3.76 40.85 13.98
N THR A 14 3.72 42.17 14.11
CA THR A 14 2.89 42.91 15.05
C THR A 14 1.40 42.70 14.76
N MET A 15 1.02 42.69 13.48
CA MET A 15 -0.36 42.33 13.10
C MET A 15 -0.73 40.91 13.55
N LEU A 16 0.16 39.93 13.34
CA LEU A 16 -0.09 38.56 13.80
C LEU A 16 -0.13 38.44 15.33
N GLN A 17 0.71 39.18 16.07
CA GLN A 17 0.68 39.19 17.54
C GLN A 17 -0.62 39.79 18.09
N LEU A 18 -1.11 40.88 17.47
CA LEU A 18 -2.41 41.46 17.81
C LEU A 18 -3.55 40.49 17.48
N ALA A 19 -3.49 39.86 16.31
CA ALA A 19 -4.46 38.83 15.94
C ALA A 19 -4.43 37.63 16.89
N ASP A 20 -3.26 37.19 17.36
CA ASP A 20 -3.13 36.12 18.36
C ASP A 20 -3.81 36.51 19.68
N THR A 21 -3.55 37.73 20.15
CA THR A 21 -4.15 38.25 21.38
C THR A 21 -5.68 38.22 21.29
N THR A 22 -6.23 38.72 20.19
CA THR A 22 -7.66 38.68 19.89
C THR A 22 -8.17 37.25 19.80
N ALA A 23 -7.50 36.37 19.06
CA ALA A 23 -7.90 34.97 18.92
C ALA A 23 -7.96 34.26 20.28
N ARG A 24 -6.97 34.46 21.15
CA ARG A 24 -6.97 33.92 22.52
C ARG A 24 -8.11 34.48 23.38
N GLN A 25 -8.39 35.78 23.29
CA GLN A 25 -9.50 36.41 24.01
C GLN A 25 -10.84 35.79 23.64
N TYR A 26 -11.07 35.54 22.35
CA TYR A 26 -12.28 34.89 21.84
C TYR A 26 -12.22 33.37 21.86
N ARG A 27 -11.15 32.78 22.41
CA ARG A 27 -10.90 31.32 22.44
C ARG A 27 -10.97 30.64 21.07
N ILE A 28 -10.55 31.36 20.03
CA ILE A 28 -10.42 30.85 18.67
C ILE A 28 -9.08 30.11 18.59
N VAL A 29 -9.12 28.82 18.93
CA VAL A 29 -7.94 27.94 18.98
C VAL A 29 -8.06 26.79 17.99
N ILE A 30 -6.92 26.36 17.47
CA ILE A 30 -6.71 25.15 16.68
C ILE A 30 -5.85 24.22 17.56
N GLY A 31 -6.47 23.22 18.17
CA GLY A 31 -5.81 22.40 19.18
C GLY A 31 -5.42 23.21 20.41
N SER A 32 -4.12 23.35 20.66
CA SER A 32 -3.60 24.08 21.84
C SER A 32 -3.19 25.53 21.57
N GLU A 33 -3.26 25.99 20.32
CA GLU A 33 -2.73 27.31 19.92
C GLU A 33 -3.65 28.02 18.93
N THR A 34 -3.28 29.20 18.46
CA THR A 34 -4.09 29.97 17.49
C THR A 34 -3.46 29.96 16.10
N LEU A 35 -4.25 30.21 15.06
CA LEU A 35 -3.74 30.36 13.70
C LEU A 35 -2.66 31.46 13.59
N PRO A 36 -2.79 32.66 14.21
CA PRO A 36 -1.72 33.64 14.19
C PRO A 36 -0.42 33.16 14.85
N THR A 37 -0.48 32.41 15.95
CA THR A 37 0.71 31.80 16.57
C THR A 37 1.40 30.83 15.60
N LEU A 38 0.61 30.01 14.90
CA LEU A 38 1.11 29.07 13.88
C LEU A 38 1.79 29.83 12.72
N LEU A 39 1.16 30.88 12.20
CA LEU A 39 1.72 31.71 11.13
C LEU A 39 2.98 32.47 11.55
N LEU A 40 3.09 32.88 12.82
CA LEU A 40 4.31 33.49 13.36
C LEU A 40 5.50 32.52 13.30
N ARG A 41 5.29 31.22 13.58
CA ARG A 41 6.37 30.22 13.43
C ARG A 41 6.84 30.08 12.00
N VAL A 42 5.92 30.09 11.05
CA VAL A 42 6.27 30.06 9.62
C VAL A 42 7.10 31.29 9.25
N ALA A 43 6.69 32.48 9.70
CA ALA A 43 7.45 33.72 9.49
C ALA A 43 8.86 33.64 10.10
N ASP A 44 8.98 33.08 11.30
CA ASP A 44 10.25 32.94 12.02
C ASP A 44 11.18 31.90 11.40
N ARG A 45 10.62 30.77 10.93
CA ARG A 45 11.33 29.77 10.13
C ARG A 45 11.84 30.37 8.83
N ASN A 46 11.01 31.11 8.09
CA ASN A 46 11.40 31.74 6.82
C ASN A 46 12.50 32.79 7.01
N HIS A 47 12.54 33.49 8.15
CA HIS A 47 13.64 34.41 8.47
C HIS A 47 14.95 33.68 8.79
N SER A 48 14.87 32.51 9.44
CA SER A 48 16.02 31.70 9.83
C SER A 48 16.62 30.90 8.66
N PHE A 49 15.79 30.54 7.67
CA PHE A 49 16.16 29.70 6.53
C PHE A 49 16.41 30.47 5.22
N ARG A 50 16.71 31.77 5.27
CA ARG A 50 16.98 32.61 4.09
C ARG A 50 18.12 32.11 3.18
N ASN A 51 18.87 31.07 3.59
CA ASN A 51 19.90 30.40 2.80
C ASN A 51 19.46 29.06 2.16
N ASN A 52 18.34 28.44 2.54
CA ASN A 52 17.85 27.17 1.97
C ASN A 52 16.46 27.35 1.38
N GLN A 53 16.41 27.49 0.06
CA GLN A 53 15.23 27.78 -0.78
C GLN A 53 14.12 26.70 -0.76
N GLU A 54 14.27 25.61 -0.01
CA GLU A 54 13.45 24.40 -0.14
C GLU A 54 12.13 24.41 0.65
N PHE A 55 11.99 25.25 1.68
CA PHE A 55 10.84 25.15 2.60
C PHE A 55 9.60 25.91 2.10
N THR A 56 9.76 26.98 1.32
CA THR A 56 8.65 27.84 0.85
C THR A 56 8.08 27.44 -0.52
N SER A 57 8.68 26.49 -1.23
CA SER A 57 8.35 26.22 -2.63
C SER A 57 7.29 25.14 -2.87
N ARG A 58 7.02 24.25 -1.90
CA ARG A 58 6.37 22.96 -2.21
C ARG A 58 4.89 23.06 -2.62
N PHE A 59 4.08 23.96 -2.05
CA PHE A 59 2.73 24.25 -2.56
C PHE A 59 2.67 25.48 -3.48
N ASN A 60 3.58 26.45 -3.28
CA ASN A 60 3.57 27.70 -4.04
C ASN A 60 4.02 27.51 -5.49
N ASN A 61 4.77 26.45 -5.79
CA ASN A 61 5.20 26.07 -7.13
C ASN A 61 4.32 24.97 -7.75
N LEU A 62 3.04 24.92 -7.36
CA LEU A 62 2.01 24.24 -8.13
C LEU A 62 1.28 25.27 -9.01
N PRO A 63 1.94 26.00 -9.94
CA PRO A 63 1.17 26.67 -10.97
C PRO A 63 0.36 25.60 -11.68
N ASP A 64 -0.79 25.99 -12.24
CA ASP A 64 -1.50 25.14 -13.19
C ASP A 64 -0.46 24.66 -14.21
N LYS A 65 -0.04 23.38 -14.12
CA LYS A 65 0.96 22.84 -15.04
C LYS A 65 0.39 23.02 -16.44
N LYS A 66 1.24 23.28 -17.43
CA LYS A 66 0.76 23.45 -18.81
C LYS A 66 -0.19 22.31 -19.17
N ASN A 67 -1.43 22.67 -19.51
CA ASN A 67 -2.55 21.78 -19.82
C ASN A 67 -3.17 21.02 -18.65
N SER A 68 -2.97 21.40 -17.40
CA SER A 68 -3.62 20.79 -16.24
C SER A 68 -4.42 21.80 -15.43
N THR A 69 -5.62 21.42 -15.03
CA THR A 69 -6.49 22.21 -14.14
C THR A 69 -6.83 21.38 -12.91
N TYR A 70 -6.58 21.90 -11.71
CA TYR A 70 -6.92 21.19 -10.47
C TYR A 70 -8.44 21.03 -10.32
N THR A 71 -8.89 19.91 -9.73
CA THR A 71 -10.33 19.68 -9.47
C THR A 71 -10.82 20.33 -8.19
N GLY A 72 -9.92 20.89 -7.38
CA GLY A 72 -10.24 21.40 -6.04
C GLY A 72 -10.18 20.33 -4.95
N LYS A 73 -9.87 19.07 -5.28
CA LYS A 73 -9.84 17.96 -4.32
C LYS A 73 -8.42 17.64 -3.88
N ILE A 74 -8.22 17.54 -2.57
CA ILE A 74 -6.94 17.17 -1.95
C ILE A 74 -7.21 16.08 -0.93
N ILE A 75 -6.41 15.01 -0.95
CA ILE A 75 -6.37 13.99 0.10
C ILE A 75 -4.99 14.02 0.75
N VAL A 76 -4.95 14.12 2.08
CA VAL A 76 -3.73 14.07 2.87
C VAL A 76 -3.70 12.75 3.63
N ASN A 77 -2.77 11.89 3.26
CA ASN A 77 -2.48 10.64 3.93
C ASN A 77 -1.36 10.88 4.95
N LEU A 78 -1.73 11.06 6.21
CA LEU A 78 -0.78 11.27 7.29
C LEU A 78 0.09 10.03 7.55
N ASN A 79 -0.45 8.82 7.35
CA ASN A 79 0.29 7.57 7.56
C ASN A 79 1.41 7.37 6.52
N ALA A 80 1.12 7.61 5.24
CA ALA A 80 2.12 7.55 4.17
C ALA A 80 2.88 8.87 3.97
N ARG A 81 2.63 9.87 4.81
CA ARG A 81 3.24 11.21 4.76
C ARG A 81 3.14 11.87 3.38
N ARG A 82 1.96 11.80 2.79
CA ARG A 82 1.70 12.19 1.40
C ARG A 82 0.48 13.10 1.28
N ILE A 83 0.52 14.01 0.32
CA ILE A 83 -0.57 14.87 -0.11
C ILE A 83 -0.82 14.57 -1.58
N ASP A 84 -2.04 14.15 -1.90
CA ASP A 84 -2.50 13.83 -3.24
C ASP A 84 -3.47 14.92 -3.70
N ILE A 85 -3.13 15.60 -4.79
CA ILE A 85 -3.91 16.71 -5.37
C ILE A 85 -4.45 16.26 -6.73
N GLU A 86 -5.77 16.19 -6.87
CA GLU A 86 -6.39 15.75 -8.12
C GLU A 86 -6.47 16.90 -9.14
N ALA A 87 -6.14 16.58 -10.38
CA ALA A 87 -6.20 17.49 -11.52
C ALA A 87 -6.74 16.79 -12.77
N ILE A 88 -7.19 17.58 -13.72
CA ILE A 88 -7.55 17.16 -15.07
C ILE A 88 -6.46 17.66 -15.99
N ASN A 89 -5.70 16.74 -16.58
CA ASN A 89 -4.74 17.00 -17.63
C ASN A 89 -5.43 16.92 -19.00
N ILE A 90 -5.13 17.86 -19.89
CA ILE A 90 -5.64 17.93 -21.24
C ILE A 90 -4.49 17.56 -22.16
N HIS A 91 -4.61 16.43 -22.85
CA HIS A 91 -3.55 15.97 -23.72
C HIS A 91 -3.34 16.97 -24.88
N PRO A 92 -2.11 17.47 -25.12
CA PRO A 92 -1.88 18.60 -26.02
C PRO A 92 -2.20 18.30 -27.48
N MET A 93 -2.13 17.03 -27.89
CA MET A 93 -2.33 16.61 -29.28
C MET A 93 -3.75 16.10 -29.55
N THR A 94 -4.36 15.41 -28.59
CA THR A 94 -5.68 14.76 -28.76
C THR A 94 -6.81 15.58 -28.16
N GLY A 95 -6.51 16.50 -27.23
CA GLY A 95 -7.51 17.23 -26.46
C GLY A 95 -8.27 16.34 -25.46
N GLU A 96 -7.83 15.10 -25.24
CA GLU A 96 -8.46 14.19 -24.28
C GLU A 96 -8.21 14.66 -22.84
N HIS A 97 -9.24 14.52 -22.02
CA HIS A 97 -9.19 14.89 -20.61
C HIS A 97 -8.88 13.63 -19.79
N GLU A 98 -7.75 13.65 -19.09
CA GLU A 98 -7.31 12.57 -18.21
C GLU A 98 -7.22 13.09 -16.78
N LYS A 99 -7.80 12.36 -15.82
CA LYS A 99 -7.59 12.70 -14.41
C LYS A 99 -6.22 12.21 -13.97
N VAL A 100 -5.48 13.07 -13.28
CA VAL A 100 -4.14 12.79 -12.76
C VAL A 100 -4.05 13.22 -11.30
N VAL A 101 -3.12 12.62 -10.56
CA VAL A 101 -2.78 13.03 -9.19
C VAL A 101 -1.38 13.59 -9.15
N TYR A 102 -1.24 14.79 -8.61
CA TYR A 102 0.04 15.36 -8.24
C TYR A 102 0.32 15.06 -6.78
N GLN A 103 1.45 14.40 -6.53
CA GLN A 103 1.86 13.96 -5.21
C GLN A 103 2.90 14.90 -4.63
N GLU A 104 2.66 15.33 -3.40
CA GLU A 104 3.55 16.09 -2.57
C GLU A 104 3.82 15.31 -1.27
N PHE A 105 4.98 15.50 -0.67
CA PHE A 105 5.31 14.85 0.61
C PHE A 105 5.14 15.81 1.79
N LEU A 106 4.68 15.26 2.92
CA LEU A 106 4.69 15.95 4.20
C LEU A 106 6.13 16.11 4.70
N THR A 107 6.45 17.30 5.19
CA THR A 107 7.73 17.58 5.85
C THR A 107 7.84 16.79 7.17
N ASP A 108 9.07 16.61 7.68
CA ASP A 108 9.30 15.88 8.94
C ASP A 108 8.63 16.51 10.15
N SER A 109 8.35 17.81 10.06
CA SER A 109 7.60 18.56 11.04
C SER A 109 6.09 18.54 10.82
N GLU A 110 5.55 17.87 9.80
CA GLU A 110 4.10 17.80 9.55
C GLU A 110 3.58 16.44 10.02
N THR A 111 3.56 16.27 11.34
CA THR A 111 3.06 15.05 12.00
C THR A 111 1.62 15.19 12.48
N THR A 112 1.17 16.43 12.66
CA THR A 112 -0.14 16.78 13.18
C THR A 112 -0.95 17.60 12.19
N MET A 113 -2.28 17.57 12.37
CA MET A 113 -3.22 18.42 11.63
C MET A 113 -2.89 19.92 11.79
N GLN A 114 -2.43 20.30 12.97
CA GLN A 114 -2.11 21.68 13.33
C GLN A 114 -0.92 22.21 12.53
N GLU A 115 0.13 21.39 12.36
CA GLU A 115 1.31 21.73 11.56
C GLU A 115 0.97 21.78 10.05
N LEU A 116 0.12 20.86 9.58
CA LEU A 116 -0.36 20.86 8.19
C LEU A 116 -1.19 22.12 7.86
N LEU A 117 -1.97 22.64 8.82
CA LEU A 117 -2.77 23.84 8.63
C LEU A 117 -1.92 25.09 8.35
N GLU A 118 -0.68 25.16 8.85
CA GLU A 118 0.25 26.22 8.49
C GLU A 118 0.49 26.24 6.97
N ARG A 119 0.82 25.08 6.40
CA ARG A 119 1.08 24.91 4.97
C ARG A 119 -0.16 25.15 4.12
N LEU A 120 -1.31 24.62 4.54
CA LEU A 120 -2.60 24.83 3.86
C LEU A 120 -3.03 26.30 3.88
N THR A 121 -2.77 27.03 4.98
CA THR A 121 -3.09 28.46 5.06
C THR A 121 -2.21 29.28 4.12
N VAL A 122 -0.91 28.96 4.03
CA VAL A 122 -0.01 29.58 3.06
C VAL A 122 -0.47 29.30 1.62
N TYR A 123 -0.90 28.07 1.34
CA TYR A 123 -1.44 27.70 0.04
C TYR A 123 -2.76 28.41 -0.29
N GLY A 124 -3.70 28.45 0.66
CA GLY A 124 -4.96 29.20 0.51
C GLY A 124 -4.69 30.69 0.23
N LYS A 125 -3.69 31.28 0.89
CA LYS A 125 -3.26 32.65 0.62
C LYS A 125 -2.72 32.83 -0.80
N SER A 126 -1.91 31.90 -1.33
CA SER A 126 -1.37 32.00 -2.69
C SER A 126 -2.45 31.83 -3.77
N ARG A 127 -3.51 31.06 -3.49
CA ARG A 127 -4.71 30.94 -4.33
C ARG A 127 -5.73 32.08 -4.14
N ASN A 128 -5.46 33.02 -3.22
CA ASN A 128 -6.39 34.09 -2.85
C ASN A 128 -7.77 33.56 -2.41
N VAL A 129 -7.75 32.52 -1.58
CA VAL A 129 -8.92 31.98 -0.90
C VAL A 129 -9.44 33.01 0.11
N GLN A 130 -10.75 33.26 0.07
CA GLN A 130 -11.44 34.23 0.93
C GLN A 130 -11.76 33.65 2.31
N LEU A 131 -12.06 32.36 2.37
CA LEU A 131 -12.41 31.65 3.59
C LEU A 131 -11.73 30.29 3.64
N LEU A 132 -11.00 30.02 4.73
CA LEU A 132 -10.49 28.70 5.07
C LEU A 132 -11.17 28.23 6.36
N GLN A 133 -11.82 27.07 6.32
CA GLN A 133 -12.48 26.47 7.47
C GLN A 133 -11.91 25.09 7.79
N LEU A 134 -11.64 24.84 9.07
CA LEU A 134 -11.30 23.54 9.61
C LEU A 134 -12.56 22.93 10.25
N ILE A 135 -12.93 21.73 9.83
CA ILE A 135 -13.96 20.92 10.44
C ILE A 135 -13.27 19.75 11.16
N ASP A 136 -13.24 19.82 12.49
CA ASP A 136 -12.70 18.79 13.36
C ASP A 136 -13.65 18.50 14.53
N LEU A 137 -13.28 17.54 15.39
CA LEU A 137 -14.08 17.22 16.57
C LEU A 137 -14.11 18.36 17.59
N ASN A 138 -13.07 19.21 17.64
CA ASN A 138 -13.00 20.34 18.57
C ASN A 138 -14.04 21.40 18.23
N LEU A 139 -14.25 21.70 16.94
CA LEU A 139 -15.31 22.58 16.47
C LEU A 139 -16.69 22.09 16.94
N LEU A 140 -16.97 20.80 16.70
CA LEU A 140 -18.24 20.19 17.11
C LEU A 140 -18.41 20.21 18.64
N SER A 141 -17.31 20.02 19.38
CA SER A 141 -17.33 20.03 20.85
C SER A 141 -17.48 21.43 21.43
N ALA A 142 -16.89 22.46 20.80
CA ALA A 142 -16.93 23.84 21.25
C ALA A 142 -18.34 24.44 21.17
N GLU A 143 -19.12 24.02 20.18
CA GLU A 143 -20.52 24.43 19.99
C GLU A 143 -21.49 23.61 20.87
N SER A 144 -20.97 22.82 21.82
CA SER A 144 -21.77 21.99 22.73
C SER A 144 -22.69 20.97 22.04
N ALA A 145 -22.33 20.52 20.83
CA ALA A 145 -23.10 19.51 20.12
C ALA A 145 -22.73 18.11 20.61
N TYR A 146 -23.50 17.61 21.57
CA TYR A 146 -23.31 16.28 22.14
C TYR A 146 -24.03 15.21 21.33
N ASP A 147 -25.17 15.57 20.70
CA ASP A 147 -25.96 14.66 19.86
C ASP A 147 -25.49 14.67 18.39
N GLU A 148 -25.64 13.53 17.70
CA GLU A 148 -25.29 13.37 16.28
C GLU A 148 -26.07 14.36 15.41
N LYS A 149 -27.34 14.62 15.75
CA LYS A 149 -28.18 15.56 15.04
C LYS A 149 -27.67 17.01 15.12
N GLU A 150 -27.24 17.44 16.30
CA GLU A 150 -26.68 18.79 16.50
C GLU A 150 -25.34 18.93 15.76
N LYS A 151 -24.49 17.90 15.83
CA LYS A 151 -23.23 17.85 15.08
C LYS A 151 -23.47 17.98 13.59
N PHE A 152 -24.51 17.32 13.09
CA PHE A 152 -24.90 17.38 11.68
C PHE A 152 -25.41 18.77 11.27
N GLU A 153 -26.23 19.43 12.09
CA GLU A 153 -26.71 20.80 11.80
C GLU A 153 -25.57 21.82 11.79
N ILE A 154 -24.64 21.76 12.76
CA ILE A 154 -23.46 22.65 12.76
C ILE A 154 -22.58 22.37 11.54
N LEU A 155 -22.34 21.10 11.22
CA LEU A 155 -21.58 20.71 10.03
C LEU A 155 -22.21 21.32 8.77
N LYS A 156 -23.53 21.22 8.63
CA LYS A 156 -24.28 21.80 7.52
C LYS A 156 -24.18 23.33 7.49
N GLU A 157 -24.36 24.02 8.62
CA GLU A 157 -24.25 25.48 8.71
C GLU A 157 -22.87 25.96 8.25
N ARG A 158 -21.79 25.34 8.73
CA ARG A 158 -20.41 25.69 8.36
C ARG A 158 -20.15 25.43 6.88
N LEU A 159 -20.69 24.34 6.35
CA LEU A 159 -20.58 24.03 4.93
C LEU A 159 -21.34 25.02 4.04
N ASP A 160 -22.53 25.44 4.46
CA ASP A 160 -23.32 26.44 3.75
C ASP A 160 -22.64 27.82 3.81
N GLU A 161 -22.02 28.18 4.94
CA GLU A 161 -21.16 29.36 5.06
C GLU A 161 -19.99 29.29 4.06
N CYS A 162 -19.27 28.16 4.02
CA CYS A 162 -18.18 27.94 3.08
C CYS A 162 -18.62 28.00 1.61
N ALA A 163 -19.84 27.54 1.31
CA ALA A 163 -20.43 27.61 -0.02
C ALA A 163 -20.70 29.06 -0.48
N ALA A 164 -20.94 30.00 0.44
CA ALA A 164 -21.24 31.40 0.09
C ALA A 164 -20.05 32.17 -0.49
N TYR A 165 -18.81 31.77 -0.19
CA TYR A 165 -17.61 32.48 -0.65
C TYR A 165 -17.10 31.94 -1.99
N ARG A 166 -16.98 32.78 -3.03
CA ARG A 166 -16.52 32.34 -4.38
C ARG A 166 -15.19 31.57 -4.36
N ARG A 167 -14.29 31.94 -3.45
CA ARG A 167 -13.03 31.24 -3.24
C ARG A 167 -12.95 30.76 -1.80
N SER A 168 -13.16 29.46 -1.59
CA SER A 168 -13.15 28.87 -0.25
C SER A 168 -12.34 27.57 -0.21
N MET A 169 -11.85 27.26 0.98
CA MET A 169 -11.16 26.02 1.30
C MET A 169 -11.75 25.44 2.56
N ILE A 170 -12.15 24.18 2.50
CA ILE A 170 -12.60 23.44 3.68
C ILE A 170 -11.68 22.25 3.91
N VAL A 171 -11.32 22.05 5.17
CA VAL A 171 -10.37 21.04 5.59
C VAL A 171 -11.03 20.18 6.65
N TYR A 172 -11.04 18.86 6.46
CA TYR A 172 -11.68 17.93 7.39
C TYR A 172 -10.64 16.99 7.99
N ASP A 173 -10.65 16.85 9.31
CA ASP A 173 -9.95 15.78 10.03
C ASP A 173 -10.89 14.56 10.12
N LEU A 174 -10.86 13.72 9.10
CA LEU A 174 -11.91 12.74 8.84
C LEU A 174 -11.97 11.65 9.92
N ASP A 175 -10.81 11.22 10.43
CA ASP A 175 -10.72 10.23 11.50
C ASP A 175 -11.45 10.69 12.76
N SER A 176 -11.28 11.97 13.10
CA SER A 176 -11.87 12.60 14.29
C SER A 176 -13.39 12.76 14.16
N LEU A 177 -13.92 12.89 12.94
CA LEU A 177 -15.34 13.13 12.69
C LEU A 177 -16.18 11.85 12.64
N ILE A 178 -15.62 10.75 12.10
CA ILE A 178 -16.42 9.56 11.82
C ILE A 178 -16.20 8.44 12.83
N GLY A 179 -14.97 8.26 13.29
CA GLY A 179 -14.58 7.12 14.13
C GLY A 179 -14.67 5.77 13.40
N ILE A 180 -13.80 4.85 13.78
CA ILE A 180 -13.76 3.50 13.22
C ILE A 180 -13.93 2.51 14.36
N ASN A 181 -14.95 1.67 14.27
CA ASN A 181 -15.14 0.57 15.17
C ASN A 181 -14.33 -0.63 14.69
N LYS A 182 -13.43 -1.13 15.54
CA LYS A 182 -12.60 -2.31 15.26
C LYS A 182 -13.13 -3.46 16.11
N SER A 183 -13.71 -4.46 15.46
CA SER A 183 -14.26 -5.64 16.12
C SER A 183 -13.46 -6.87 15.75
N GLU A 184 -12.76 -7.45 16.73
CA GLU A 184 -11.94 -8.64 16.54
C GLU A 184 -12.79 -9.89 16.79
N GLY A 185 -12.92 -10.75 15.77
CA GLY A 185 -13.57 -12.04 15.83
C GLY A 185 -12.53 -13.16 15.83
N ASN A 186 -12.57 -14.04 16.84
CA ASN A 186 -11.84 -15.30 16.80
C ASN A 186 -12.77 -16.38 16.23
N SER A 187 -12.57 -16.74 14.97
CA SER A 187 -13.27 -17.87 14.34
C SER A 187 -12.39 -19.12 14.38
N SER A 188 -12.99 -20.30 14.20
CA SER A 188 -12.25 -21.55 13.97
C SER A 188 -11.38 -21.53 12.71
N MET A 189 -11.55 -20.52 11.84
CA MET A 189 -10.73 -20.27 10.65
C MET A 189 -9.64 -19.20 10.86
N GLY A 190 -9.50 -18.66 12.08
CA GLY A 190 -8.49 -17.66 12.42
C GLY A 190 -9.09 -16.36 12.99
N ARG A 191 -8.20 -15.43 13.35
CA ARG A 191 -8.56 -14.08 13.80
C ARG A 191 -8.98 -13.24 12.60
N SER A 192 -10.17 -12.66 12.63
CA SER A 192 -10.63 -11.65 11.67
C SER A 192 -10.86 -10.32 12.38
N THR A 193 -10.45 -9.21 11.78
CA THR A 193 -10.75 -7.86 12.26
C THR A 193 -11.79 -7.23 11.33
N ASN A 194 -13.02 -7.07 11.82
CA ASN A 194 -14.08 -6.37 11.12
C ASN A 194 -14.00 -4.88 11.46
N LEU A 195 -13.94 -4.03 10.43
CA LEU A 195 -13.88 -2.58 10.54
C LEU A 195 -15.20 -1.98 10.05
N SER A 196 -15.79 -1.07 10.81
CA SER A 196 -17.00 -0.35 10.41
C SER A 196 -16.95 1.12 10.84
N LEU A 197 -17.63 1.99 10.09
CA LEU A 197 -17.75 3.41 10.41
C LEU A 197 -18.77 3.63 11.54
N ILE A 198 -18.51 4.59 12.44
CA ILE A 198 -19.44 4.93 13.52
C ILE A 198 -20.46 5.98 13.03
N ASN A 199 -20.03 7.15 12.55
CA ASN A 199 -20.92 8.23 12.11
C ASN A 199 -21.16 8.21 10.59
N HIS A 200 -21.98 7.28 10.11
CA HIS A 200 -22.21 7.09 8.67
C HIS A 200 -22.90 8.29 7.97
N ASN A 201 -23.77 9.01 8.68
CA ASN A 201 -24.46 10.19 8.14
C ASN A 201 -23.49 11.34 7.86
N VAL A 202 -22.61 11.62 8.83
CA VAL A 202 -21.52 12.59 8.70
C VAL A 202 -20.59 12.21 7.55
N TYR A 203 -20.18 10.94 7.48
CA TYR A 203 -19.35 10.44 6.38
C TYR A 203 -20.00 10.66 5.01
N THR A 204 -21.26 10.25 4.85
CA THR A 204 -21.98 10.34 3.56
C THR A 204 -22.13 11.79 3.12
N TYR A 205 -22.38 12.70 4.07
CA TYR A 205 -22.51 14.12 3.78
C TYR A 205 -21.16 14.76 3.41
N ILE A 206 -20.08 14.47 4.16
CA ILE A 206 -18.73 14.94 3.82
C ILE A 206 -18.30 14.41 2.45
N LYS A 207 -18.60 13.14 2.16
CA LYS A 207 -18.34 12.51 0.86
C LYS A 207 -19.00 13.28 -0.29
N ASP A 208 -20.30 13.56 -0.18
CA ASP A 208 -21.05 14.32 -1.19
C ASP A 208 -20.46 15.73 -1.39
N LYS A 209 -20.15 16.42 -0.29
CA LYS A 209 -19.54 17.75 -0.34
C LYS A 209 -18.12 17.74 -0.90
N PHE A 210 -17.33 16.72 -0.62
CA PHE A 210 -16.01 16.55 -1.22
C PHE A 210 -16.09 16.37 -2.74
N GLN A 211 -17.09 15.64 -3.23
CA GLN A 211 -17.33 15.50 -4.67
C GLN A 211 -17.72 16.82 -5.34
N SER A 212 -18.39 17.73 -4.61
CA SER A 212 -18.79 19.06 -5.10
C SER A 212 -17.66 20.09 -5.20
N ALA A 213 -16.42 19.76 -4.81
CA ALA A 213 -15.28 20.64 -4.98
C ALA A 213 -14.98 20.87 -6.48
N TYR A 214 -14.65 22.12 -6.85
CA TYR A 214 -14.38 22.49 -8.24
C TYR A 214 -13.51 23.75 -8.32
N ILE A 215 -12.85 23.93 -9.46
CA ILE A 215 -12.19 25.18 -9.84
C ILE A 215 -12.71 25.58 -11.21
N GLN A 216 -13.28 26.78 -11.29
CA GLN A 216 -13.82 27.33 -12.53
C GLN A 216 -12.94 28.48 -13.03
N SER A 217 -12.25 28.21 -14.13
CA SER A 217 -11.42 29.19 -14.83
C SER A 217 -12.14 29.70 -16.08
N SER A 218 -12.09 31.01 -16.30
CA SER A 218 -12.52 31.61 -17.57
C SER A 218 -11.32 32.09 -18.37
N THR A 219 -11.32 31.79 -19.66
CA THR A 219 -10.34 32.32 -20.61
C THR A 219 -10.81 33.71 -21.05
N SER A 220 -10.09 34.76 -20.66
CA SER A 220 -10.32 36.10 -21.19
C SER A 220 -9.74 36.17 -22.61
N ASN A 221 -10.59 36.26 -23.63
CA ASN A 221 -10.17 36.60 -25.00
C ASN A 221 -9.94 38.11 -25.09
N ASN A 222 -8.87 38.60 -24.47
CA ASN A 222 -8.34 39.90 -24.85
C ASN A 222 -7.42 39.70 -26.06
N ASN A 223 -7.60 40.51 -27.11
CA ASN A 223 -6.92 40.41 -28.41
C ASN A 223 -5.39 40.66 -28.37
N ASN A 224 -4.76 40.59 -27.20
CA ASN A 224 -3.31 40.67 -27.03
C ASN A 224 -2.82 39.29 -26.57
N GLU A 225 -1.71 38.83 -27.15
CA GLU A 225 -1.18 37.45 -27.17
C GLU A 225 -0.94 36.75 -25.81
N ASN A 226 -1.30 37.35 -24.68
CA ASN A 226 -1.31 36.70 -23.36
C ASN A 226 -2.75 36.36 -22.94
N LYS A 227 -3.15 35.11 -23.17
CA LYS A 227 -4.36 34.53 -22.56
C LYS A 227 -4.13 34.34 -21.07
N ASP A 228 -4.41 35.37 -20.28
CA ASP A 228 -4.44 35.24 -18.83
C ASP A 228 -5.66 34.39 -18.44
N ILE A 229 -5.41 33.24 -17.81
CA ILE A 229 -6.44 32.39 -17.21
C ILE A 229 -6.92 33.11 -15.96
N VAL A 230 -8.15 33.62 -15.99
CA VAL A 230 -8.77 34.26 -14.82
C VAL A 230 -9.60 33.21 -14.11
N VAL A 231 -9.16 32.82 -12.91
CA VAL A 231 -9.95 31.92 -12.07
C VAL A 231 -11.09 32.70 -11.42
N ASN A 232 -12.33 32.33 -11.69
CA ASN A 232 -13.50 33.05 -11.18
C ASN A 232 -13.98 32.49 -9.84
N GLU A 233 -13.97 31.17 -9.71
CA GLU A 233 -14.43 30.44 -8.53
C GLU A 233 -13.49 29.30 -8.19
N GLU A 234 -13.19 29.13 -6.90
CA GLU A 234 -12.33 28.05 -6.38
C GLU A 234 -12.95 27.46 -5.11
N LYS A 235 -13.34 26.20 -5.17
CA LYS A 235 -13.88 25.45 -4.03
C LYS A 235 -12.94 24.30 -3.73
N TRP A 236 -12.06 24.51 -2.77
CA TRP A 236 -11.10 23.51 -2.32
C TRP A 236 -11.70 22.67 -1.19
N SER A 237 -11.55 21.35 -1.30
CA SER A 237 -11.94 20.39 -0.27
C SER A 237 -10.75 19.49 0.03
N VAL A 238 -10.29 19.54 1.28
CA VAL A 238 -9.08 18.88 1.76
C VAL A 238 -9.46 17.84 2.79
N MET A 239 -9.21 16.57 2.49
CA MET A 239 -9.51 15.45 3.37
C MET A 239 -8.25 14.94 4.05
N VAL A 240 -8.16 15.06 5.36
CA VAL A 240 -7.02 14.59 6.14
C VAL A 240 -7.38 13.27 6.80
N ILE A 241 -6.63 12.22 6.47
CA ILE A 241 -6.93 10.84 6.87
C ILE A 241 -5.65 10.16 7.37
N ARG A 242 -5.74 9.52 8.54
CA ARG A 242 -4.68 8.76 9.21
C ARG A 242 -4.91 7.26 9.07
N ASP A 243 -6.14 6.80 9.26
CA ASP A 243 -6.42 5.36 9.24
C ASP A 243 -6.43 4.82 7.80
N PRO A 244 -5.61 3.80 7.48
CA PRO A 244 -5.52 3.24 6.13
C PRO A 244 -6.82 2.65 5.59
N PHE A 245 -7.67 2.09 6.45
CA PHE A 245 -8.95 1.53 6.04
C PHE A 245 -9.91 2.65 5.61
N LEU A 246 -10.02 3.70 6.42
CA LEU A 246 -10.85 4.86 6.09
C LEU A 246 -10.35 5.58 4.83
N LEU A 247 -9.03 5.69 4.65
CA LEU A 247 -8.44 6.26 3.45
C LEU A 247 -8.86 5.47 2.20
N ARG A 248 -8.67 4.15 2.20
CA ARG A 248 -9.03 3.30 1.06
C ARG A 248 -10.52 3.40 0.77
N GLN A 249 -11.36 3.24 1.80
CA GLN A 249 -12.80 3.32 1.66
C GLN A 249 -13.25 4.68 1.10
N PHE A 250 -12.70 5.78 1.62
CA PHE A 250 -13.06 7.13 1.15
C PHE A 250 -12.62 7.38 -0.28
N CYS A 251 -11.38 7.00 -0.64
CA CYS A 251 -10.87 7.13 -2.01
C CYS A 251 -11.73 6.35 -3.01
N ASP A 252 -12.11 5.12 -2.68
CA ASP A 252 -12.97 4.29 -3.53
C ASP A 252 -14.37 4.91 -3.66
N ASP A 253 -14.96 5.34 -2.55
CA ASP A 253 -16.31 5.91 -2.50
C ASP A 253 -16.43 7.25 -3.25
N VAL A 254 -15.38 8.08 -3.25
CA VAL A 254 -15.35 9.36 -4.01
C VAL A 254 -14.79 9.19 -5.41
N THR A 255 -14.42 7.97 -5.82
CA THR A 255 -13.70 7.67 -7.07
C THR A 255 -12.49 8.58 -7.26
N PHE A 256 -11.72 8.77 -6.19
CA PHE A 256 -10.51 9.58 -6.24
C PHE A 256 -9.50 8.91 -7.16
N THR A 257 -8.89 9.70 -8.04
CA THR A 257 -7.89 9.19 -8.97
C THR A 257 -6.74 8.56 -8.17
N ARG A 258 -6.34 7.32 -8.49
CA ARG A 258 -5.20 6.67 -7.84
C ARG A 258 -3.88 7.15 -8.48
N PRO A 259 -2.80 7.29 -7.70
CA PRO A 259 -1.49 7.58 -8.25
C PRO A 259 -1.00 6.46 -9.18
N ILE A 260 -0.28 6.81 -10.25
CA ILE A 260 0.24 5.84 -11.24
C ILE A 260 1.07 4.75 -10.56
N GLY A 261 1.96 5.11 -9.63
CA GLY A 261 2.80 4.12 -8.94
C GLY A 261 2.01 3.11 -8.10
N GLU A 262 0.85 3.50 -7.57
CA GLU A 262 -0.02 2.59 -6.81
C GLU A 262 -0.74 1.60 -7.75
N ILE A 263 -1.17 2.07 -8.92
CA ILE A 263 -1.76 1.24 -9.97
C ILE A 263 -0.72 0.23 -10.49
N GLU A 264 0.50 0.68 -10.79
CA GLU A 264 1.58 -0.18 -11.28
C GLU A 264 1.97 -1.26 -10.26
N GLU A 265 1.97 -0.92 -8.96
CA GLU A 265 2.25 -1.87 -7.89
C GLU A 265 1.12 -2.91 -7.76
N GLU A 266 -0.14 -2.48 -7.79
CA GLU A 266 -1.30 -3.38 -7.77
C GLU A 266 -1.28 -4.33 -8.97
N GLU A 267 -1.04 -3.82 -10.18
CA GLU A 267 -0.85 -4.66 -11.36
C GLU A 267 0.34 -5.60 -11.23
N ALA A 268 1.46 -5.15 -10.66
CA ALA A 268 2.62 -6.01 -10.43
C ALA A 268 2.30 -7.12 -9.44
N GLN A 269 1.52 -6.84 -8.39
CA GLN A 269 1.06 -7.85 -7.44
C GLN A 269 0.10 -8.85 -8.09
N ILE A 270 -0.85 -8.38 -8.90
CA ILE A 270 -1.76 -9.24 -9.70
C ILE A 270 -0.94 -10.13 -10.64
N ARG A 271 -0.01 -9.55 -11.40
CA ARG A 271 0.89 -10.30 -12.28
C ARG A 271 1.71 -11.36 -11.54
N ARG A 272 2.20 -11.06 -10.33
CA ARG A 272 2.90 -12.04 -9.49
C ARG A 272 1.98 -13.15 -8.99
N ALA A 273 0.74 -12.82 -8.63
CA ALA A 273 -0.25 -13.78 -8.14
C ALA A 273 -0.73 -14.74 -9.25
N GLU A 274 -0.78 -14.26 -10.50
CA GLU A 274 -1.23 -15.03 -11.67
C GLU A 274 -0.10 -15.84 -12.34
N GLN A 275 1.16 -15.61 -11.99
CA GLN A 275 2.28 -16.35 -12.57
C GLN A 275 2.40 -17.76 -11.97
N PRO A 276 2.47 -18.82 -12.80
CA PRO A 276 2.68 -20.18 -12.31
C PRO A 276 4.10 -20.34 -11.77
N ILE A 277 4.21 -20.71 -10.49
CA ILE A 277 5.46 -20.96 -9.78
C ILE A 277 5.78 -22.45 -9.85
N LYS A 278 7.03 -22.80 -10.16
CA LYS A 278 7.49 -24.20 -10.13
C LYS A 278 7.93 -24.58 -8.72
N CYS A 279 7.25 -25.55 -8.11
CA CYS A 279 7.59 -26.09 -6.80
C CYS A 279 8.88 -26.93 -6.89
N VAL A 280 9.89 -26.67 -6.06
CA VAL A 280 11.12 -27.48 -6.04
C VAL A 280 10.95 -28.82 -5.32
N GLN A 281 9.88 -29.00 -4.55
CA GLN A 281 9.63 -30.23 -3.79
C GLN A 281 8.96 -31.31 -4.65
N CYS A 282 7.94 -30.95 -5.43
CA CYS A 282 7.19 -31.89 -6.28
C CYS A 282 7.41 -31.69 -7.78
N ASN A 283 8.11 -30.62 -8.19
CA ASN A 283 8.33 -30.21 -9.58
C ASN A 283 7.08 -29.79 -10.37
N ASP A 284 5.91 -29.70 -9.72
CA ASP A 284 4.69 -29.18 -10.33
C ASP A 284 4.64 -27.65 -10.35
N PHE A 285 3.86 -27.11 -11.29
CA PHE A 285 3.52 -25.69 -11.34
C PHE A 285 2.25 -25.41 -10.53
N TYR A 286 2.24 -24.31 -9.78
CA TYR A 286 1.11 -23.90 -8.95
C TYR A 286 0.94 -22.37 -8.96
N LEU A 287 -0.25 -21.89 -8.64
CA LEU A 287 -0.50 -20.46 -8.36
C LEU A 287 -0.45 -20.24 -6.85
N GLU A 288 0.18 -19.15 -6.39
CA GLU A 288 0.37 -18.90 -4.96
C GLU A 288 -0.95 -18.84 -4.18
N GLN A 289 -2.02 -18.33 -4.78
CA GLN A 289 -3.37 -18.31 -4.22
C GLN A 289 -3.96 -19.72 -3.96
N ASP A 290 -3.52 -20.72 -4.71
CA ASP A 290 -3.95 -22.12 -4.58
C ASP A 290 -3.03 -22.92 -3.64
N ASN A 291 -1.95 -22.31 -3.12
CA ASN A 291 -0.94 -22.95 -2.30
C ASN A 291 -1.41 -23.21 -0.86
N LYS A 292 -2.27 -24.22 -0.70
CA LYS A 292 -2.89 -24.62 0.58
C LYS A 292 -2.17 -25.81 1.20
N MET A 293 -2.38 -26.04 2.50
CA MET A 293 -1.81 -27.23 3.13
C MET A 293 -2.36 -28.50 2.47
N GLY A 294 -1.47 -29.37 1.99
CA GLY A 294 -1.79 -30.67 1.45
C GLY A 294 -1.88 -30.76 -0.08
N VAL A 295 -1.70 -29.65 -0.81
CA VAL A 295 -1.71 -29.67 -2.29
C VAL A 295 -0.39 -30.19 -2.87
N CYS A 296 0.74 -29.95 -2.19
CA CYS A 296 2.02 -30.49 -2.60
C CYS A 296 2.23 -31.86 -1.98
N VAL A 297 2.50 -32.85 -2.82
CA VAL A 297 2.83 -34.21 -2.40
C VAL A 297 4.26 -34.52 -2.84
N HIS A 298 5.16 -34.73 -1.88
CA HIS A 298 6.59 -34.89 -2.17
C HIS A 298 7.27 -35.88 -1.22
N HIS A 299 8.46 -36.32 -1.63
CA HIS A 299 9.44 -36.90 -0.72
C HIS A 299 10.43 -35.82 -0.33
N ASP A 300 10.73 -35.73 0.95
CA ASP A 300 11.87 -34.95 1.44
C ASP A 300 12.98 -35.91 1.92
N GLY A 301 14.18 -35.36 2.08
CA GLY A 301 15.36 -36.14 2.40
C GLY A 301 16.04 -36.77 1.19
N PHE A 302 17.20 -37.36 1.42
CA PHE A 302 17.99 -38.02 0.38
C PHE A 302 17.45 -39.42 0.05
N VAL A 303 17.87 -39.89 -1.13
CA VAL A 303 17.76 -41.30 -1.51
C VAL A 303 19.00 -42.03 -1.02
N TYR A 304 18.86 -43.29 -0.60
CA TYR A 304 20.00 -44.10 -0.23
C TYR A 304 20.02 -45.43 -1.00
N ASP A 305 21.23 -45.93 -1.21
CA ASP A 305 21.46 -47.24 -1.82
C ASP A 305 21.30 -48.34 -0.77
N ASN A 306 20.21 -49.10 -0.87
CA ASN A 306 19.88 -50.18 0.06
C ASN A 306 20.80 -51.41 -0.11
N HIS A 307 21.54 -51.54 -1.22
CA HIS A 307 22.51 -52.63 -1.41
C HIS A 307 23.92 -52.24 -0.93
N SER A 308 24.20 -50.94 -0.80
CA SER A 308 25.47 -50.45 -0.26
C SER A 308 25.54 -50.66 1.26
N LEU A 309 26.66 -51.22 1.76
CA LEU A 309 26.94 -51.37 3.19
C LEU A 309 27.03 -50.01 3.92
N THR A 310 27.40 -48.94 3.21
CA THR A 310 27.60 -47.60 3.78
C THR A 310 26.37 -46.70 3.69
N LEU A 311 25.25 -47.19 3.12
CA LEU A 311 24.05 -46.40 2.82
C LEU A 311 24.41 -45.07 2.15
N THR A 312 25.10 -45.17 1.02
CA THR A 312 25.52 -44.00 0.22
C THR A 312 24.31 -43.14 -0.08
N GLN A 313 24.44 -41.82 0.14
CA GLN A 313 23.39 -40.84 -0.08
C GLN A 313 23.42 -40.36 -1.53
N TRP A 314 22.24 -40.14 -2.10
CA TRP A 314 22.02 -39.72 -3.47
C TRP A 314 20.91 -38.66 -3.51
N GLY A 315 21.09 -37.65 -4.37
CA GLY A 315 19.97 -36.82 -4.80
C GLY A 315 18.99 -37.65 -5.63
N GLN A 316 17.69 -37.32 -5.56
CA GLN A 316 16.64 -38.08 -6.26
C GLN A 316 16.91 -38.18 -7.76
N GLN A 317 17.27 -37.06 -8.41
CA GLN A 317 17.56 -37.03 -9.85
C GLN A 317 18.76 -37.91 -10.22
N ALA A 318 19.81 -37.89 -9.40
CA ALA A 318 21.00 -38.71 -9.62
C ALA A 318 20.69 -40.21 -9.49
N ALA A 319 19.86 -40.60 -8.51
CA ALA A 319 19.42 -41.99 -8.34
C ALA A 319 18.55 -42.46 -9.51
N ILE A 320 17.61 -41.62 -9.99
CA ILE A 320 16.78 -41.92 -11.17
C ILE A 320 17.66 -42.05 -12.42
N ALA A 321 18.59 -41.14 -12.65
CA ALA A 321 19.50 -41.19 -13.79
C ALA A 321 20.35 -42.47 -13.78
N GLN A 322 20.82 -42.89 -12.59
CA GLN A 322 21.57 -44.13 -12.43
C GLN A 322 20.69 -45.36 -12.73
N LEU A 323 19.44 -45.40 -12.24
CA LEU A 323 18.50 -46.48 -12.55
C LEU A 323 18.20 -46.58 -14.05
N LEU A 324 17.95 -45.44 -14.72
CA LEU A 324 17.68 -45.40 -16.16
C LEU A 324 18.89 -45.88 -16.97
N LYS A 325 20.10 -45.55 -16.54
CA LYS A 325 21.34 -46.02 -17.17
C LYS A 325 21.48 -47.54 -17.05
N GLU A 326 21.30 -48.08 -15.84
CA GLU A 326 21.35 -49.52 -15.57
C GLU A 326 20.27 -50.28 -16.35
N GLU A 327 19.05 -49.73 -16.43
CA GLU A 327 17.96 -50.28 -17.22
C GLU A 327 18.28 -50.29 -18.73
N ALA A 328 18.88 -49.22 -19.26
CA ALA A 328 19.28 -49.15 -20.66
C ALA A 328 20.37 -50.19 -21.00
N GLU A 329 21.36 -50.37 -20.11
CA GLU A 329 22.43 -51.38 -20.26
C GLU A 329 21.85 -52.81 -20.22
N ALA A 330 20.91 -53.07 -19.29
CA ALA A 330 20.19 -54.34 -19.19
C ALA A 330 19.39 -54.68 -20.46
N ILE A 331 18.70 -53.69 -21.04
CA ILE A 331 17.96 -53.86 -22.30
C ILE A 331 18.91 -54.19 -23.46
N GLN A 332 20.10 -53.58 -23.49
CA GLN A 332 21.09 -53.90 -24.53
C GLN A 332 21.66 -55.31 -24.39
N GLN A 333 21.93 -55.77 -23.16
CA GLN A 333 22.41 -57.13 -22.89
C GLN A 333 21.37 -58.21 -23.20
N SER A 334 20.10 -57.97 -22.83
CA SER A 334 19.00 -58.91 -23.10
C SER A 334 18.69 -59.07 -24.60
N LYS A 335 18.99 -58.06 -25.43
CA LYS A 335 18.92 -58.19 -26.90
C LYS A 335 20.01 -59.07 -27.50
N ARG A 336 21.13 -59.27 -26.80
CA ARG A 336 22.28 -60.06 -27.29
C ARG A 336 22.29 -61.49 -26.77
N THR A 337 21.61 -61.77 -25.68
CA THR A 337 21.69 -63.04 -24.95
C THR A 337 20.34 -63.35 -24.30
N VAL A 338 19.89 -64.61 -24.39
CA VAL A 338 18.66 -65.06 -23.70
C VAL A 338 18.92 -64.99 -22.20
N MET A 339 18.26 -64.06 -21.52
CA MET A 339 18.39 -63.93 -20.07
C MET A 339 17.81 -65.15 -19.37
N THR A 340 18.58 -65.71 -18.44
CA THR A 340 18.10 -66.77 -17.55
C THR A 340 17.08 -66.20 -16.54
N PRO A 341 16.19 -67.05 -15.97
CA PRO A 341 15.27 -66.63 -14.92
C PRO A 341 15.97 -65.98 -13.71
N GLU A 342 17.15 -66.46 -13.34
CA GLU A 342 17.96 -65.94 -12.23
C GLU A 342 18.46 -64.51 -12.51
N GLU A 343 18.89 -64.23 -13.73
CA GLU A 343 19.34 -62.88 -14.14
C GLU A 343 18.17 -61.89 -14.18
N LYS A 344 16.99 -62.34 -14.61
CA LYS A 344 15.77 -61.52 -14.59
C LYS A 344 15.37 -61.15 -13.16
N GLU A 345 15.43 -62.11 -12.23
CA GLU A 345 15.15 -61.86 -10.82
C GLU A 345 16.18 -60.91 -10.19
N ARG A 346 17.48 -61.09 -10.51
CA ARG A 346 18.53 -60.17 -10.07
C ARG A 346 18.25 -58.73 -10.52
N LEU A 347 17.85 -58.56 -11.77
CA LEU A 347 17.55 -57.24 -12.35
C LEU A 347 16.34 -56.56 -11.68
N GLU A 348 15.31 -57.34 -11.35
CA GLU A 348 14.16 -56.82 -10.59
C GLU A 348 14.53 -56.43 -9.16
N ARG A 349 15.45 -57.15 -8.50
CA ARG A 349 15.99 -56.73 -7.20
C ARG A 349 16.84 -55.46 -7.33
N GLU A 350 17.63 -55.33 -8.39
CA GLU A 350 18.44 -54.13 -8.67
C GLU A 350 17.57 -52.88 -8.88
N LYS A 351 16.39 -53.01 -9.50
CA LYS A 351 15.40 -51.92 -9.59
C LYS A 351 14.87 -51.47 -8.22
N GLN A 352 15.01 -52.30 -7.18
CA GLN A 352 14.60 -51.98 -5.80
C GLN A 352 15.73 -51.43 -4.92
N ARG A 353 16.90 -51.15 -5.52
CA ARG A 353 18.11 -50.72 -4.83
C ARG A 353 17.96 -49.38 -4.13
N PHE A 354 17.40 -48.38 -4.79
CA PHE A 354 17.31 -47.03 -4.25
C PHE A 354 16.03 -46.82 -3.46
N LYS A 355 16.15 -46.28 -2.24
CA LYS A 355 15.02 -46.02 -1.36
C LYS A 355 15.05 -44.61 -0.79
N TYR A 356 13.88 -44.00 -0.60
CA TYR A 356 13.76 -42.72 0.07
C TYR A 356 13.96 -42.86 1.59
N ILE A 357 14.77 -41.99 2.20
CA ILE A 357 14.99 -42.04 3.65
C ILE A 357 13.70 -41.74 4.44
N CYS A 358 12.84 -40.85 3.94
CA CYS A 358 11.62 -40.42 4.63
C CYS A 358 10.62 -41.58 4.85
N CYS A 359 10.35 -42.42 3.85
CA CYS A 359 9.32 -43.47 3.92
C CYS A 359 9.80 -44.88 3.59
N ASN A 360 11.06 -45.07 3.23
CA ASN A 360 11.63 -46.36 2.79
C ASN A 360 10.97 -46.96 1.53
N GLN A 361 10.23 -46.15 0.76
CA GLN A 361 9.70 -46.56 -0.53
C GLN A 361 10.80 -46.61 -1.58
N THR A 362 10.68 -47.54 -2.52
CA THR A 362 11.60 -47.71 -3.64
C THR A 362 11.45 -46.57 -4.64
N VAL A 363 12.58 -46.04 -5.11
CA VAL A 363 12.61 -45.08 -6.21
C VAL A 363 12.26 -45.82 -7.51
N GLN A 364 11.22 -45.36 -8.22
CA GLN A 364 10.89 -45.86 -9.55
C GLN A 364 11.40 -44.90 -10.61
N ALA A 365 12.01 -45.46 -11.67
CA ALA A 365 12.48 -44.70 -12.82
C ALA A 365 11.32 -44.22 -13.72
N SER A 366 10.18 -44.93 -13.68
CA SER A 366 9.04 -44.74 -14.56
C SER A 366 7.77 -44.40 -13.77
N GLY A 367 7.61 -43.11 -13.46
CA GLY A 367 6.36 -42.55 -12.93
C GLY A 367 6.55 -41.56 -11.78
N MET A 368 5.61 -40.62 -11.66
CA MET A 368 5.44 -39.83 -10.43
C MET A 368 4.88 -40.75 -9.34
N ILE A 369 5.75 -41.32 -8.50
CA ILE A 369 5.29 -41.89 -7.24
C ILE A 369 4.76 -40.73 -6.38
N GLY A 370 3.53 -40.88 -5.88
CA GLY A 370 2.98 -39.94 -4.90
C GLY A 370 3.90 -39.89 -3.68
N GLY A 371 4.46 -38.71 -3.42
CA GLY A 371 5.28 -38.45 -2.25
C GLY A 371 4.62 -38.89 -0.93
N CYS A 372 5.44 -39.21 0.07
CA CYS A 372 4.94 -39.64 1.37
C CYS A 372 4.52 -38.48 2.28
N LYS A 373 4.92 -37.25 1.97
CA LYS A 373 4.54 -36.05 2.72
C LYS A 373 3.59 -35.19 1.93
N ARG A 374 2.68 -34.53 2.65
CA ARG A 374 1.71 -33.58 2.12
C ARG A 374 1.91 -32.23 2.80
N GLY A 375 2.02 -31.17 2.01
CA GLY A 375 2.27 -29.83 2.50
C GLY A 375 1.84 -28.77 1.50
N LYS A 376 2.29 -27.53 1.73
CA LYS A 376 2.28 -26.48 0.70
C LYS A 376 3.40 -26.73 -0.29
N HIS A 377 3.25 -26.23 -1.51
CA HIS A 377 4.37 -26.07 -2.42
C HIS A 377 5.40 -25.11 -1.81
N SER A 378 6.67 -25.31 -2.16
CA SER A 378 7.75 -24.40 -1.79
C SER A 378 7.55 -23.02 -2.41
N SER A 379 7.79 -21.95 -1.64
CA SER A 379 7.83 -20.57 -2.15
C SER A 379 8.76 -20.44 -3.36
N ALA A 380 8.46 -19.48 -4.25
CA ALA A 380 9.29 -19.12 -5.40
C ALA A 380 10.74 -18.74 -5.03
N ASP A 381 10.97 -18.30 -3.79
CA ASP A 381 12.29 -17.89 -3.31
C ASP A 381 13.20 -19.09 -2.97
N VAL A 382 12.65 -20.30 -2.85
CA VAL A 382 13.40 -21.50 -2.48
C VAL A 382 14.01 -22.12 -3.73
N THR A 383 15.35 -22.10 -3.81
CA THR A 383 16.09 -22.75 -4.88
C THR A 383 16.20 -24.26 -4.65
N LEU A 384 16.40 -25.03 -5.74
CA LEU A 384 16.62 -26.48 -5.66
C LEU A 384 17.79 -26.83 -4.74
N ILE A 385 18.89 -26.06 -4.80
CA ILE A 385 20.08 -26.27 -3.97
C ILE A 385 19.77 -26.09 -2.49
N GLN A 386 18.99 -25.06 -2.12
CA GLN A 386 18.59 -24.83 -0.72
C GLN A 386 17.68 -25.96 -0.21
N TRP A 387 16.78 -26.46 -1.07
CA TRP A 387 15.91 -27.58 -0.74
C TRP A 387 16.69 -28.88 -0.53
N GLU A 388 17.59 -29.23 -1.47
CA GLU A 388 18.46 -30.41 -1.37
C GLU A 388 19.36 -30.34 -0.13
N TYR A 389 19.98 -29.19 0.13
CA TYR A 389 20.77 -28.96 1.34
C TYR A 389 19.95 -29.20 2.61
N SER A 390 18.70 -28.69 2.65
CA SER A 390 17.80 -28.88 3.80
C SER A 390 17.42 -30.35 3.99
N CYS A 391 17.26 -31.09 2.89
CA CYS A 391 16.99 -32.53 2.90
C CYS A 391 18.18 -33.33 3.43
N ASP A 392 19.40 -33.00 2.99
CA ASP A 392 20.62 -33.69 3.39
C ASP A 392 21.00 -33.42 4.85
N HIS A 393 20.76 -32.21 5.34
CA HIS A 393 21.11 -31.81 6.70
C HIS A 393 19.96 -31.99 7.71
N ASN A 394 18.90 -32.70 7.31
CA ASN A 394 17.80 -33.01 8.21
C ASN A 394 18.26 -34.02 9.28
N LYS A 395 18.26 -33.57 10.54
CA LYS A 395 18.70 -34.38 11.69
C LYS A 395 17.94 -35.69 11.83
N GLU A 396 16.61 -35.67 11.64
CA GLU A 396 15.78 -36.87 11.73
C GLU A 396 16.21 -37.94 10.69
N TYR A 397 16.58 -37.49 9.49
CA TYR A 397 17.01 -38.37 8.41
C TYR A 397 18.41 -38.92 8.60
N GLN A 398 19.31 -38.12 9.19
CA GLN A 398 20.61 -38.62 9.59
C GLN A 398 20.49 -39.64 10.73
N ASP A 399 19.66 -39.40 11.74
CA ASP A 399 19.42 -40.34 12.84
C ASP A 399 18.81 -41.65 12.32
N LYS A 400 17.82 -41.56 11.41
CA LYS A 400 17.23 -42.72 10.76
C LYS A 400 18.23 -43.52 9.93
N ARG A 401 19.12 -42.85 9.20
CA ARG A 401 20.22 -43.49 8.45
C ARG A 401 21.19 -44.21 9.39
N LEU A 402 21.55 -43.61 10.51
CA LEU A 402 22.41 -44.24 11.52
C LEU A 402 21.77 -45.49 12.12
N SER A 403 20.47 -45.45 12.43
CA SER A 403 19.72 -46.63 12.89
C SER A 403 19.70 -47.75 11.84
N LEU A 404 19.50 -47.41 10.56
CA LEU A 404 19.56 -48.39 9.47
C LEU A 404 20.96 -49.03 9.32
N LEU A 405 22.04 -48.27 9.57
CA LEU A 405 23.40 -48.82 9.59
C LEU A 405 23.62 -49.78 10.75
N GLN A 406 23.14 -49.42 11.95
CA GLN A 406 23.25 -50.28 13.14
C GLN A 406 22.54 -51.61 12.96
N ASN A 407 21.38 -51.63 12.30
CA ASN A 407 20.62 -52.86 12.05
C ASN A 407 21.26 -53.80 11.00
N ARG A 408 22.33 -53.37 10.33
CA ARG A 408 23.06 -54.17 9.31
C ARG A 408 24.34 -54.80 9.85
N ILE A 409 24.83 -54.33 10.99
CA ILE A 409 25.94 -54.90 11.75
C ILE A 409 25.37 -55.98 12.66
#